data_AF-A0A4Q1ZWX7-F1
#
_entry.id   AF-A0A4Q1ZWX7-F1
#
_cell.length_a   1.000
_cell.length_b   1.000
_cell.length_c   1.000
_cell.angle_alpha   90.00
_cell.angle_beta   90.00
_cell.angle_gamma   90.00
#
_symmetry.space_group_name_H-M   'P 1'
#
loop_
_entity.id
_entity.type
_entity.pdbx_description
1 polymer ?
#
loop_
_entity_poly.entity_id
_entity_poly.type
_entity_poly.pdbx_seq_one_letter_code
_entity_poly.pdbx_strand_id
1 'polypeptide(L)'
;MATIVRHELNGKRYAYLGMGYAKTKTVVPGMFGGMLNPYEDEEICAKIAVCDQSGKLFWFDSSEFAVVSIDGVAVTELFKMGDEMTHEVEENCPACEAVVFESMLSCPSCGLTLR
;
A
#
# COMPACT_ATOMS: atom_id res chain seq x y z
N MET A 1 18.06 -4.97 -1.14
CA MET A 1 16.64 -4.67 -0.94
C MET A 1 16.47 -3.16 -1.01
N ALA A 2 15.61 -2.64 -1.90
CA ALA A 2 15.40 -1.21 -2.10
C ALA A 2 13.93 -0.94 -2.44
N THR A 3 13.37 0.07 -1.79
CA THR A 3 12.00 0.53 -2.06
C THR A 3 12.06 1.88 -2.75
N ILE A 4 11.35 2.02 -3.86
CA ILE A 4 11.19 3.29 -4.57
C ILE A 4 9.81 3.84 -4.26
N VAL A 5 9.79 5.10 -3.82
CA VAL A 5 8.56 5.83 -3.53
C VAL A 5 8.43 7.03 -4.47
N ARG A 6 7.20 7.48 -4.70
CA ARG A 6 6.88 8.67 -5.48
C ARG A 6 6.24 9.70 -4.57
N HIS A 7 6.74 10.92 -4.61
CA HIS A 7 6.09 12.06 -3.98
C HIS A 7 4.88 12.47 -4.80
N GLU A 8 3.69 12.48 -4.21
CA GLU A 8 2.43 12.68 -4.92
C GLU A 8 2.30 14.09 -5.50
N LEU A 9 2.81 15.11 -4.80
CA LEU A 9 2.65 16.51 -5.24
C LEU A 9 3.43 16.82 -6.53
N ASN A 10 4.64 16.28 -6.70
CA ASN A 10 5.52 16.63 -7.82
C ASN A 10 5.90 15.44 -8.71
N GLY A 11 5.41 14.23 -8.40
CA GLY A 11 5.68 13.00 -9.14
C GLY A 11 7.13 12.50 -9.08
N LYS A 12 8.03 13.15 -8.33
CA LYS A 12 9.43 12.76 -8.25
C LYS A 12 9.58 11.46 -7.48
N ARG A 13 10.56 10.65 -7.91
CA ARG A 13 10.88 9.36 -7.29
C ARG A 13 12.08 9.49 -6.37
N TYR A 14 12.02 8.77 -5.26
CA TYR A 14 13.05 8.73 -4.23
C TYR A 14 13.27 7.29 -3.79
N ALA A 15 14.47 6.99 -3.31
CA ALA A 15 14.73 5.75 -2.59
C ALA A 15 14.31 5.93 -1.14
N TYR A 16 13.48 5.01 -0.65
CA TYR A 16 13.04 4.98 0.75
C TYR A 16 14.12 4.33 1.63
N LEU A 17 14.42 4.98 2.76
CA LEU A 17 15.46 4.55 3.69
C LEU A 17 14.92 4.11 5.04
N GLY A 18 13.79 4.67 5.48
CA GLY A 18 13.19 4.32 6.76
C GLY A 18 12.11 5.31 7.21
N MET A 19 11.54 5.05 8.38
CA MET A 19 10.51 5.86 9.01
C MET A 19 11.02 6.44 10.33
N GLY A 20 10.58 7.65 10.64
CA GLY A 20 10.81 8.31 11.93
C GLY A 20 9.54 8.97 12.42
N TYR A 21 9.41 9.14 13.74
CA TYR A 21 8.30 9.86 14.34
C TYR A 21 8.82 11.18 14.88
N ALA A 22 8.28 12.29 14.38
CA ALA A 22 8.49 13.60 14.97
C ALA A 22 7.35 13.88 15.94
N LYS A 23 7.68 14.17 17.20
CA LYS A 23 6.74 14.75 18.16
C LYS A 23 6.96 16.25 18.13
N THR A 24 5.93 17.00 17.75
CA THR A 24 5.95 18.46 17.87
C THR A 24 5.04 18.87 19.01
N LYS A 25 5.53 19.77 19.88
CA LYS A 25 4.76 20.37 20.95
C LYS A 25 4.67 21.86 20.66
N THR A 26 3.49 22.32 20.28
CA THR A 26 3.26 23.75 20.04
C THR A 26 2.51 24.33 21.23
N VAL A 27 3.09 25.35 21.87
CA VAL A 27 2.43 26.10 22.95
C VAL A 27 2.01 27.44 22.38
N VAL A 28 0.71 27.65 22.17
CA VAL A 28 0.19 28.92 21.68
C VAL A 28 -0.11 29.84 22.88
N PRO A 29 0.50 31.02 22.97
CA PRO A 29 0.17 31.98 24.02
C PRO A 29 -1.20 32.61 23.78
N GLY A 30 -2.04 32.67 24.82
CA GLY A 30 -3.38 33.28 24.74
C GLY A 30 -3.35 34.79 24.47
N MET A 31 -4.31 35.27 23.68
CA MET A 31 -4.42 36.64 23.14
C MET A 31 -4.61 37.76 24.19
N PHE A 32 -4.71 37.45 25.48
CA PHE A 32 -4.92 38.44 26.55
C PHE A 32 -4.03 38.17 27.78
N GLY A 33 -2.85 38.78 27.80
CA GLY A 33 -2.18 39.20 29.03
C GLY A 33 -1.58 38.16 29.99
N GLY A 34 -1.75 36.85 29.79
CA GLY A 34 -1.01 35.83 30.55
C GLY A 34 -1.85 34.65 31.04
N MET A 35 -1.29 33.46 30.81
CA MET A 35 -1.59 32.15 31.43
C MET A 35 -3.01 31.95 31.99
N LEU A 36 -3.99 31.77 31.11
CA LEU A 36 -5.19 31.01 31.44
C LEU A 36 -5.35 29.94 30.36
N ASN A 37 -4.91 28.72 30.68
CA ASN A 37 -4.89 27.51 29.85
C ASN A 37 -4.08 27.58 28.54
N PRO A 38 -2.76 27.37 28.59
CA PRO A 38 -2.03 26.96 27.38
C PRO A 38 -2.69 25.71 26.80
N TYR A 39 -3.13 25.78 25.55
CA TYR A 39 -3.62 24.63 24.80
C TYR A 39 -2.39 23.89 24.26
N GLU A 40 -2.20 22.66 24.72
CA GLU A 40 -1.16 21.77 24.23
C GLU A 40 -1.75 20.93 23.09
N ASP A 41 -1.29 21.18 21.87
CA ASP A 41 -1.56 20.31 20.74
C ASP A 41 -0.34 19.41 20.55
N GLU A 42 -0.48 18.12 20.87
CA GLU A 42 0.54 17.10 20.62
C GLU A 42 0.22 16.41 19.30
N GLU A 43 0.96 16.76 18.25
CA GLU A 43 0.85 16.09 16.96
C GLU A 43 2.02 15.12 16.77
N ILE A 44 1.69 13.84 16.57
CA ILE A 44 2.65 12.81 16.16
C ILE A 44 2.64 12.79 14.63
N CYS A 45 3.67 13.35 14.02
CA CYS A 45 3.81 13.32 12.57
C CYS A 45 4.73 12.14 12.18
N ALA A 46 4.16 11.15 11.48
CA ALA A 46 4.94 10.06 10.89
C ALA A 46 5.70 10.59 9.66
N LYS A 47 7.03 10.64 9.77
CA LYS A 47 7.93 11.10 8.72
C LYS A 47 8.63 9.92 8.05
N ILE A 48 8.99 10.05 6.78
CA ILE A 48 9.85 9.11 6.07
C ILE A 48 11.18 9.76 5.71
N ALA A 49 12.26 8.99 5.83
CA ALA A 49 13.57 9.34 5.31
C ALA A 49 13.73 8.77 3.91
N VAL A 50 14.08 9.64 2.96
CA VAL A 50 14.28 9.27 1.55
C VAL A 50 15.55 9.91 1.00
N CYS A 51 16.10 9.38 -0.09
CA CYS A 51 17.13 10.06 -0.87
C CYS A 51 16.78 10.19 -2.35
N ASP A 52 17.29 11.24 -2.98
CA ASP A 52 17.19 11.42 -4.43
C ASP A 52 18.33 10.70 -5.18
N GLN A 53 18.35 10.85 -6.51
CA GLN A 53 19.37 10.24 -7.39
C GLN A 53 20.79 10.76 -7.12
N SER A 54 20.94 11.92 -6.49
CA SER A 54 22.25 12.47 -6.09
C SER A 54 22.72 11.92 -4.74
N GLY A 55 21.89 11.13 -4.05
CA GLY A 55 22.14 10.64 -2.69
C GLY A 55 21.83 11.67 -1.60
N LYS A 56 21.19 12.79 -1.94
CA LYS A 56 20.81 13.81 -0.95
C LYS A 56 19.63 13.32 -0.12
N LEU A 57 19.74 13.47 1.21
CA LEU A 57 18.74 13.04 2.18
C LEU A 57 17.64 14.07 2.38
N PHE A 58 16.41 13.59 2.53
CA PHE A 58 15.23 14.39 2.83
C PHE A 58 14.31 13.67 3.82
N TRP A 59 13.52 14.48 4.52
CA TRP A 59 12.48 14.01 5.44
C TRP A 59 11.15 14.63 5.03
N PHE A 60 10.13 13.81 4.85
CA PHE A 60 8.79 14.22 4.43
C PHE A 60 7.72 13.57 5.28
N ASP A 61 6.50 14.11 5.26
CA ASP A 61 5.35 13.40 5.83
C ASP A 61 5.08 12.12 5.04
N SER A 62 4.87 11.03 5.77
CA SER A 62 4.61 9.71 5.19
C SER A 62 3.39 9.70 4.26
N SER A 63 2.39 10.54 4.54
CA SER A 63 1.17 10.68 3.73
C SER A 63 1.39 11.32 2.37
N GLU A 64 2.55 11.94 2.11
CA GLU A 64 2.84 12.61 0.84
C GLU A 64 3.37 11.65 -0.24
N PHE A 65 3.52 10.36 0.08
CA PHE A 65 4.20 9.40 -0.77
C PHE A 65 3.40 8.12 -1.02
N ALA A 66 3.55 7.58 -2.23
CA ALA A 66 3.11 6.23 -2.57
C ALA A 66 4.30 5.34 -2.94
N VAL A 67 4.22 4.06 -2.61
CA VAL A 67 5.23 3.07 -3.01
C VAL A 67 5.04 2.71 -4.48
N VAL A 68 6.14 2.75 -5.25
CA VAL A 68 6.16 2.44 -6.69
C VAL A 68 6.65 1.01 -6.93
N SER A 69 7.75 0.63 -6.27
CA SER A 69 8.35 -0.69 -6.43
C SER A 69 9.13 -1.12 -5.19
N ILE A 70 9.18 -2.41 -4.95
CA ILE A 70 10.02 -3.04 -3.93
C ILE A 70 10.91 -4.05 -4.64
N ASP A 71 12.23 -3.95 -4.44
CA ASP A 71 13.23 -4.84 -5.03
C ASP A 71 13.17 -4.94 -6.56
N GLY A 72 12.77 -3.84 -7.20
CA GLY A 72 12.63 -3.74 -8.66
C GLY A 72 11.29 -4.25 -9.20
N VAL A 73 10.44 -4.86 -8.35
CA VAL A 73 9.10 -5.32 -8.74
C VAL A 73 8.08 -4.22 -8.49
N ALA A 74 7.23 -3.95 -9.48
CA ALA A 74 6.18 -2.94 -9.34
C ALA A 74 5.17 -3.37 -8.26
N VAL A 75 4.69 -2.42 -7.45
CA VAL A 75 3.73 -2.72 -6.37
C VAL A 75 2.47 -3.40 -6.91
N THR A 76 2.00 -3.01 -8.09
CA THR A 76 0.83 -3.63 -8.74
C THR A 76 1.05 -5.10 -9.09
N GLU A 77 2.28 -5.54 -9.36
CA GLU A 77 2.60 -6.94 -9.65
C GLU A 77 2.69 -7.77 -8.37
N LEU A 78 3.22 -7.17 -7.29
CA LEU A 78 3.30 -7.82 -5.98
C LEU A 78 1.91 -8.22 -5.44
N PHE A 79 0.88 -7.39 -5.68
CA PHE A 79 -0.48 -7.69 -5.24
C PHE A 79 -1.24 -8.64 -6.17
N LYS A 80 -0.90 -8.70 -7.46
CA LYS A 80 -1.47 -9.73 -8.37
C LYS A 80 -1.09 -11.14 -7.95
N MET A 81 0.15 -11.33 -7.47
CA MET A 81 0.60 -12.62 -6.93
C MET A 81 -0.17 -13.07 -5.68
N GLY A 82 -0.81 -12.14 -4.96
CA GLY A 82 -1.65 -12.43 -3.79
C GLY A 82 -3.13 -12.68 -4.14
N ASP A 83 -3.64 -12.04 -5.19
CA ASP A 83 -5.05 -12.13 -5.62
C ASP A 83 -5.33 -13.31 -6.57
N GLU A 84 -4.31 -13.92 -7.19
CA GLU A 84 -4.49 -15.10 -8.06
C GLU A 84 -4.83 -16.39 -7.32
N MET A 85 -4.97 -16.37 -5.99
CA MET A 85 -5.53 -17.49 -5.23
C MET A 85 -7.06 -17.39 -5.11
N THR A 86 -7.75 -17.14 -6.23
CA THR A 86 -9.13 -17.63 -6.35
C THR A 86 -9.03 -19.15 -6.42
N HIS A 87 -9.32 -19.83 -5.32
CA HIS A 87 -9.56 -21.27 -5.32
C HIS A 87 -10.79 -21.56 -6.19
N GLU A 88 -10.63 -21.56 -7.51
CA GLU A 88 -11.59 -22.24 -8.36
C GLU A 88 -11.43 -23.73 -8.04
N VAL A 89 -12.41 -24.28 -7.34
CA VAL A 89 -12.40 -25.70 -6.98
C VAL A 89 -12.51 -26.49 -8.28
N GLU A 90 -11.42 -27.17 -8.63
CA GLU A 90 -11.40 -28.13 -9.74
C GLU A 90 -12.18 -29.37 -9.33
N GLU A 91 -13.27 -29.65 -10.05
CA GLU A 91 -14.05 -30.87 -9.91
C GLU A 91 -14.03 -31.67 -11.21
N ASN A 92 -14.30 -32.97 -11.12
CA ASN A 92 -14.46 -33.81 -12.30
C ASN A 92 -15.94 -33.97 -12.64
N CYS A 93 -16.28 -33.78 -13.92
CA CYS A 93 -17.64 -34.00 -14.40
C CYS A 93 -18.08 -35.45 -14.13
N PRO A 94 -19.22 -35.69 -13.46
CA PRO A 94 -19.65 -37.04 -13.09
C PRO A 94 -20.03 -37.93 -14.28
N ALA A 95 -20.23 -37.36 -15.48
CA ALA A 95 -20.63 -38.11 -16.67
C ALA A 95 -19.45 -38.48 -17.59
N CYS A 96 -18.44 -37.62 -17.70
CA CYS A 96 -17.35 -37.80 -18.68
C CYS A 96 -15.96 -37.55 -18.11
N GLU A 97 -15.85 -37.32 -16.80
CA GLU A 97 -14.58 -37.12 -16.06
C GLU A 97 -13.72 -35.94 -16.55
N ALA A 98 -14.27 -35.07 -17.40
CA ALA A 98 -13.59 -33.85 -17.81
C ALA A 98 -13.50 -32.90 -16.61
N VAL A 99 -12.37 -32.20 -16.49
CA VAL A 99 -12.17 -31.14 -15.48
C VAL A 99 -13.18 -30.02 -15.72
N VAL A 100 -13.89 -29.65 -14.67
CA VAL A 100 -14.90 -28.58 -14.64
C VAL A 100 -14.66 -27.71 -13.41
N PHE A 101 -15.07 -26.46 -13.48
CA PHE A 101 -14.93 -25.50 -12.39
C PHE A 101 -16.31 -25.15 -11.83
N GLU A 102 -16.39 -24.79 -10.54
CA GLU A 102 -17.65 -24.42 -9.85
C GLU A 102 -18.42 -23.29 -10.56
N SER A 103 -17.72 -22.41 -11.29
CA SER A 103 -18.31 -21.33 -12.07
C SER A 103 -19.02 -21.78 -13.36
N MET A 104 -18.88 -23.05 -13.77
CA MET A 104 -19.44 -23.58 -15.02
C MET A 104 -20.86 -24.13 -14.83
N LEU A 105 -21.84 -23.58 -15.56
CA LEU A 105 -23.23 -24.10 -15.58
C LEU A 105 -23.39 -25.41 -16.37
N SER A 106 -22.42 -25.74 -17.22
CA SER A 106 -22.47 -26.94 -18.06
C SER A 106 -21.08 -27.45 -18.41
N CYS A 107 -20.90 -28.77 -18.43
CA CYS A 107 -19.66 -29.41 -18.84
C CYS A 107 -19.37 -29.14 -20.32
N PRO A 108 -18.17 -28.62 -20.67
CA PRO A 108 -17.82 -28.33 -22.06
C PRO A 108 -17.60 -29.57 -22.91
N SER A 109 -17.32 -30.72 -22.29
CA SER A 109 -17.03 -31.97 -22.99
C SER A 109 -18.29 -32.76 -23.34
N CYS A 110 -19.24 -32.88 -22.40
CA CYS A 110 -20.45 -33.69 -22.60
C CYS A 110 -21.77 -32.92 -22.55
N GLY A 111 -21.75 -31.62 -22.26
CA GLY A 111 -22.95 -30.79 -22.19
C GLY A 111 -23.83 -31.02 -20.95
N LEU A 112 -23.39 -31.84 -19.99
CA LEU A 112 -24.12 -32.07 -18.73
C LEU A 112 -24.25 -30.76 -17.96
N THR A 113 -25.46 -30.41 -17.53
CA THR A 113 -25.69 -29.27 -16.62
C THR A 113 -25.07 -29.55 -15.26
N LEU A 114 -24.18 -28.66 -14.82
CA LEU A 114 -23.54 -28.68 -13.51
C LEU A 114 -24.31 -27.71 -12.59
N ARG A 115 -24.38 -27.99 -11.29
CA ARG A 115 -25.26 -27.27 -10.36
C ARG A 115 -24.46 -26.38 -9.43
#